data_AF-A0A023WM34-F1
#
_entry.id   AF-A0A023WM34-F1
#
_cell.length_a   1.000
_cell.length_b   1.000
_cell.length_c   1.000
_cell.angle_alpha   90.00
_cell.angle_beta   90.00
_cell.angle_gamma   90.00
#
_symmetry.space_group_name_H-M   'P 1'
#
loop_
_entity.id
_entity.type
_entity.pdbx_description
1 polymer ?
#
loop_
_entity_poly.entity_id
_entity_poly.type
_entity_poly.pdbx_seq_one_letter_code
_entity_poly.pdbx_strand_id
1 'polypeptide(L)' 'MSANRRYSIILDHTGQVLLEQASLEQVEAFWDANDALYFGLRIEDAQSDHARVFVTDVIPEDEEAIFS' A
#
# COMPACT_ATOMS: atom_id res chain seq x y z
N MET A 1 4.81 -18.31 1.10
CA MET A 1 4.27 -17.25 0.23
C MET A 1 4.43 -17.69 -1.21
N SER A 2 3.37 -17.70 -2.01
CA SER A 2 3.43 -18.13 -3.41
C SER A 2 4.26 -17.15 -4.23
N ALA A 3 5.33 -17.62 -4.85
CA ALA A 3 6.25 -16.79 -5.66
C ALA A 3 5.57 -16.15 -6.90
N ASN A 4 4.33 -16.54 -7.22
CA ASN A 4 3.55 -16.00 -8.34
C ASN A 4 2.47 -14.99 -7.93
N ARG A 5 2.48 -14.56 -6.66
CA ARG A 5 1.46 -13.65 -6.17
C ARG A 5 1.62 -12.26 -6.79
N ARG A 6 0.51 -11.72 -7.29
CA ARG A 6 0.42 -10.37 -7.83
C ARG A 6 -0.13 -9.42 -6.78
N TYR A 7 0.32 -8.18 -6.84
CA TYR A 7 -0.07 -7.14 -5.91
C TYR A 7 -0.53 -5.91 -6.71
N SER A 8 -1.61 -5.28 -6.25
CA SER A 8 -1.96 -3.93 -6.69
C SER A 8 -1.95 -3.00 -5.49
N ILE A 9 -1.38 -1.81 -5.67
CA ILE A 9 -1.36 -0.75 -4.66
C ILE A 9 -2.37 0.31 -5.07
N ILE A 10 -3.29 0.64 -4.18
CA ILE A 10 -4.44 1.50 -4.44
C ILE A 10 -4.49 2.59 -3.37
N LEU A 11 -4.63 3.84 -3.78
CA LEU A 11 -4.82 4.96 -2.87
C LEU A 11 -6.25 4.91 -2.31
N ASP A 12 -6.39 4.82 -0.98
CA ASP A 12 -7.64 4.49 -0.31
C ASP A 12 -8.72 5.58 -0.54
N HIS A 13 -8.33 6.84 -0.48
CA HIS A 13 -9.27 7.97 -0.54
C HIS A 13 -9.74 8.32 -1.96
N THR A 14 -8.96 8.00 -3.01
CA THR A 14 -9.34 8.25 -4.42
C THR A 14 -9.69 6.98 -5.19
N GLY A 15 -9.30 5.80 -4.68
CA GLY A 15 -9.31 4.55 -5.43
C GLY A 15 -8.29 4.50 -6.58
N GLN A 16 -7.34 5.44 -6.65
CA GLN A 16 -6.34 5.48 -7.71
C GLN A 16 -5.40 4.29 -7.61
N VAL A 17 -5.20 3.58 -8.72
CA VAL A 17 -4.22 2.50 -8.79
C VAL A 17 -2.83 3.11 -8.99
N LEU A 18 -1.96 2.92 -8.00
CA LEU A 18 -0.57 3.40 -8.00
C LEU A 18 0.38 2.36 -8.60
N LEU A 19 0.05 1.08 -8.40
CA LEU A 19 0.78 -0.05 -8.94
C LEU A 19 -0.20 -1.19 -9.26
N GLU A 20 -0.10 -1.81 -10.43
CA GLU A 20 -1.05 -2.84 -10.88
C GLU A 20 -0.35 -4.15 -11.24
N GLN A 21 -0.86 -5.29 -10.75
CA GLN A 21 -0.39 -6.64 -11.10
C GLN A 21 1.13 -6.84 -10.93
N ALA A 22 1.71 -6.19 -9.92
CA ALA A 22 3.13 -6.18 -9.65
C ALA A 22 3.59 -7.44 -8.90
N SER A 23 4.85 -7.82 -9.10
CA SER A 23 5.52 -8.81 -8.25
C SER A 23 5.84 -8.22 -6.88
N LEU A 24 6.23 -9.09 -5.94
CA LEU A 24 6.67 -8.65 -4.61
C LEU A 24 7.88 -7.69 -4.69
N GLU A 25 8.89 -8.00 -5.52
CA GLU A 25 10.07 -7.14 -5.71
C GLU A 25 9.69 -5.73 -6.22
N GLN A 26 8.69 -5.63 -7.10
CA GLN A 26 8.20 -4.35 -7.60
C GLN A 26 7.44 -3.57 -6.53
N VAL A 27 6.73 -4.28 -5.64
CA VAL A 27 6.08 -3.67 -4.47
C VAL A 27 7.13 -3.15 -3.49
N GLU A 28 8.18 -3.92 -3.21
CA GLU A 28 9.29 -3.49 -2.35
C GLU A 28 9.99 -2.26 -2.94
N ALA A 29 10.31 -2.25 -4.23
CA ALA A 29 10.89 -1.09 -4.90
C ALA A 29 9.95 0.13 -4.90
N PHE A 30 8.64 -0.08 -5.01
CA PHE A 30 7.66 0.99 -4.86
C PHE A 30 7.69 1.57 -3.45
N TRP A 31 7.74 0.72 -2.43
CA TRP A 31 7.83 1.16 -1.04
C TRP A 31 9.14 1.90 -0.77
N ASP A 32 10.28 1.37 -1.18
CA ASP A 32 11.58 2.04 -1.02
C ASP A 32 11.61 3.44 -1.65
N ALA A 33 10.85 3.66 -2.73
CA ALA A 33 10.78 4.96 -3.41
C ALA A 33 9.70 5.91 -2.84
N ASN A 34 8.70 5.39 -2.11
CA ASN A 34 7.53 6.16 -1.69
C ASN A 34 7.16 5.96 -0.20
N ASP A 35 8.07 5.43 0.61
CA ASP A 35 7.89 5.15 2.04
C ASP A 35 7.51 6.40 2.85
N ALA A 36 8.00 7.57 2.43
CA ALA A 36 7.68 8.86 3.03
C ALA A 36 6.34 9.46 2.55
N LEU A 37 5.74 8.91 1.49
CA LEU A 37 4.54 9.46 0.86
C LEU A 37 3.29 8.63 1.17
N TYR A 38 3.41 7.31 1.25
CA TYR A 38 2.27 6.43 1.42
C TYR A 38 2.44 5.54 2.65
N PHE A 39 1.33 5.31 3.36
CA PHE A 39 1.24 4.45 4.53
C PHE A 39 0.27 3.30 4.25
N GLY A 40 0.72 2.06 4.48
CA GLY A 40 -0.10 0.87 4.26
C GLY A 40 -1.19 0.70 5.33
N LEU A 41 -2.46 0.66 4.93
CA LEU A 41 -3.61 0.61 5.84
C LEU A 41 -4.31 -0.75 5.88
N ARG A 42 -4.51 -1.36 4.70
CA ARG A 42 -5.29 -2.60 4.58
C ARG A 42 -4.80 -3.45 3.42
N ILE A 43 -4.76 -4.77 3.62
CA ILE A 43 -4.56 -5.74 2.55
C ILE A 43 -5.85 -6.54 2.40
N GLU A 44 -6.43 -6.48 1.21
CA GLU A 44 -7.53 -7.35 0.79
C GLU A 44 -7.01 -8.54 -0.01
N ASP A 45 -7.80 -9.61 0.03
CA ASP A 45 -7.51 -10.86 -0.69
C ASP A 45 -6.14 -11.45 -0.34
N ALA A 46 -5.75 -11.34 0.94
CA ALA A 46 -4.48 -11.78 1.54
C ALA A 46 -4.14 -13.28 1.32
N GLN A 47 -5.10 -14.10 0.91
CA GLN A 47 -4.92 -15.53 0.61
C GLN A 47 -5.07 -15.88 -0.88
N SER A 48 -5.42 -14.90 -1.73
CA SER A 48 -5.61 -15.08 -3.17
C SER A 48 -4.31 -14.83 -3.96
N ASP A 49 -4.27 -15.30 -5.20
CA ASP A 49 -3.16 -15.09 -6.14
C ASP A 49 -2.96 -13.61 -6.51
N HIS A 50 -3.97 -12.77 -6.25
CA HIS A 50 -3.90 -11.32 -6.40
C HIS A 50 -4.27 -10.64 -5.07
N ALA A 51 -3.31 -9.95 -4.46
CA ALA A 51 -3.51 -9.12 -3.28
C ALA A 51 -3.76 -7.65 -3.67
N ARG A 52 -4.66 -6.97 -2.96
CA ARG A 52 -4.85 -5.53 -3.09
C ARG A 52 -4.41 -4.85 -1.81
N VAL A 53 -3.49 -3.89 -1.93
CA VAL A 53 -2.93 -3.13 -0.83
C VAL A 53 -3.49 -1.72 -0.93
N PHE A 54 -4.25 -1.31 0.07
CA PHE A 54 -4.79 0.04 0.18
C PHE A 54 -3.88 0.89 1.04
N VAL A 55 -3.52 2.06 0.53
CA VAL A 55 -2.56 2.98 1.14
C VAL A 55 -3.16 4.38 1.27
N THR A 56 -2.66 5.17 2.22
CA THR A 56 -3.03 6.59 2.36
C THR A 56 -1.80 7.47 2.27
N ASP A 57 -1.94 8.63 1.65
CA ASP A 57 -1.01 9.77 1.67
C ASP A 57 -1.45 10.87 2.63
N VAL A 58 -2.64 10.72 3.22
CA VAL A 58 -3.16 11.62 4.25
C VAL A 58 -2.75 11.05 5.61
N ILE A 59 -1.86 11.75 6.30
CA ILE A 59 -1.63 11.56 7.74
C ILE A 59 -2.88 12.11 8.43
N PRO A 60 -3.56 11.34 9.30
CA PRO A 60 -4.68 11.86 10.07
C PRO A 60 -4.23 13.13 10.80
N GLU A 61 -4.98 14.23 10.65
CA GLU A 61 -4.67 15.51 11.31
C GLU A 61 -4.59 15.40 12.85
N ASP A 62 -5.02 14.26 13.42
CA ASP A 62 -5.05 13.97 14.86
C ASP A 62 -3.72 13.45 15.47
N GLU A 63 -2.61 13.37 14.72
CA GLU A 63 -1.29 12.96 15.28
C GLU A 63 -0.37 14.12 15.70
N GLU A 64 -0.83 15.38 15.68
CA GLU A 64 -0.09 16.49 16.32
C GLU A 64 -0.31 16.58 17.85
N ALA A 65 -1.15 15.72 18.44
CA ALA A 65 -1.55 15.82 19.86
C ALA A 65 -0.85 14.85 20.84
N ILE A 66 0.22 14.13 20.45
CA ILE A 66 0.89 13.12 21.32
C ILE A 66 2.26 13.57 21.85
N PHE A 67 2.65 14.83 21.64
CA PHE A 67 3.90 15.38 22.21
C PHE A 67 3.75 16.74 22.90
N SER A 68 2.61 17.02 23.52
CA SER A 68 2.47 18.17 24.44
C SER A 68 2.73 17.79 25.90
#